data_AF-A0A2M7A6W3-F1
#
_entry.id   AF-A0A2M7A6W3-F1
#
_cell.length_a   1.000
_cell.length_b   1.000
_cell.length_c   1.000
_cell.angle_alpha   90.00
_cell.angle_beta   90.00
_cell.angle_gamma   90.00
#
_symmetry.space_group_name_H-M   'P 1'
#
loop_
_entity.id
_entity.type
_entity.pdbx_description
1 polymer ?
#
loop_
_entity_poly.entity_id
_entity_poly.type
_entity_poly.pdbx_seq_one_letter_code
_entity_poly.pdbx_strand_id
1 'polypeptide(L)'
;MWEFDEEFRDQLESERVIAIDMEIATLFAVGYAKAIPTGALMLVSDLPLKRGGIKTKESGQSVLTAYADQHLDLGIEVLTRMKHRAAPSLRTEW
;
A
#
# COMPACT_ATOMS: atom_id res chain seq x y z
N MET A 1 12.24 -16.49 1.69
CA MET A 1 11.26 -15.70 0.92
C MET A 1 9.91 -16.17 1.37
N TRP A 2 9.01 -15.26 1.74
CA TRP A 2 7.68 -15.61 2.23
C TRP A 2 6.85 -16.34 1.16
N GLU A 3 7.18 -16.11 -0.11
CA GLU A 3 6.58 -16.70 -1.30
C GLU A 3 6.69 -18.24 -1.33
N PHE A 4 7.66 -18.80 -0.60
CA PHE A 4 7.91 -20.25 -0.52
C PHE A 4 7.53 -20.85 0.83
N ASP A 5 6.93 -20.06 1.73
CA ASP A 5 6.49 -20.51 3.05
C ASP A 5 5.00 -20.88 2.96
N GLU A 6 4.70 -22.18 2.97
CA GLU A 6 3.33 -22.69 2.83
C GLU A 6 2.46 -22.32 4.03
N GLU A 7 2.99 -22.41 5.25
CA GLU A 7 2.26 -22.07 6.47
C GLU A 7 1.89 -20.58 6.48
N PHE A 8 2.84 -19.72 6.11
CA PHE A 8 2.58 -18.29 6.00
C PHE A 8 1.55 -17.98 4.90
N ARG A 9 1.59 -18.67 3.77
CA ARG A 9 0.61 -18.48 2.69
C ARG A 9 -0.80 -18.90 3.10
N ASP A 10 -0.95 -20.00 3.81
CA ASP A 10 -2.23 -20.45 4.35
C ASP A 10 -2.79 -19.43 5.34
N GLN A 11 -1.92 -18.83 6.17
CA GLN A 11 -2.30 -17.73 7.06
C GLN A 11 -2.86 -16.54 6.26
N LEU A 12 -2.14 -16.07 5.24
CA LEU A 12 -2.57 -14.94 4.39
C LEU A 12 -3.93 -15.19 3.73
N GLU A 13 -4.18 -16.42 3.26
CA GLU A 13 -5.46 -16.79 2.65
C GLU A 13 -6.60 -16.79 3.69
N SER A 14 -6.34 -17.36 4.88
CA SER A 14 -7.32 -17.40 5.97
C SER A 14 -7.72 -16.00 6.46
N GLU A 15 -6.77 -15.06 6.47
CA GLU A 15 -6.96 -13.67 6.86
C GLU A 15 -7.53 -12.80 5.72
N ARG A 16 -7.73 -13.37 4.52
CA ARG A 16 -8.22 -12.66 3.32
C ARG A 16 -7.33 -11.47 2.94
N VAL A 17 -6.02 -11.63 3.07
CA VAL A 17 -5.04 -10.59 2.71
C VAL A 17 -5.09 -10.33 1.21
N ILE A 18 -5.16 -9.05 0.82
CA ILE A 18 -5.27 -8.62 -0.58
C ILE A 18 -3.95 -8.10 -1.17
N ALA A 19 -3.00 -7.71 -0.31
CA ALA A 19 -1.68 -7.18 -0.67
C ALA A 19 -0.71 -7.35 0.51
N ILE A 20 0.58 -7.43 0.21
CA ILE A 20 1.66 -7.49 1.20
C ILE A 20 2.58 -6.30 0.96
N ASP A 21 3.04 -5.72 2.05
CA ASP A 21 3.97 -4.60 2.10
C ASP A 21 4.82 -4.68 3.38
N MET A 22 5.89 -3.90 3.46
CA MET A 22 6.80 -3.89 4.61
C MET A 22 6.68 -2.62 5.47
N GLU A 23 5.93 -1.61 5.04
CA GLU A 23 5.91 -0.29 5.69
C GLU A 23 4.54 0.10 6.25
N ILE A 24 3.44 -0.24 5.57
CA ILE A 24 2.10 0.28 5.87
C ILE A 24 1.65 0.02 7.30
N ALA A 25 1.83 -1.20 7.83
CA ALA A 25 1.42 -1.51 9.21
C ALA A 25 2.12 -0.60 10.24
N THR A 26 3.42 -0.35 10.04
CA THR A 26 4.23 0.53 10.88
C THR A 26 3.77 1.98 10.76
N LEU A 27 3.53 2.46 9.52
CA LEU A 27 3.02 3.82 9.29
C LEU A 27 1.67 4.05 9.98
N PHE A 28 0.76 3.08 9.90
CA PHE A 28 -0.55 3.17 10.56
C PHE A 28 -0.44 3.12 12.08
N ALA A 29 0.41 2.23 12.62
CA ALA A 29 0.62 2.13 14.06
C ALA A 29 1.20 3.44 14.64
N VAL A 30 2.21 4.03 13.98
CA VAL A 30 2.81 5.29 14.41
C VAL A 30 1.86 6.46 14.19
N GLY A 31 1.16 6.52 13.06
CA GLY A 31 0.16 7.54 12.77
C GLY A 31 -0.95 7.56 13.81
N TYR A 32 -1.45 6.37 14.18
CA TYR A 32 -2.39 6.20 15.27
C TYR A 32 -1.82 6.69 16.61
N ALA A 33 -0.62 6.23 16.99
CA ALA A 33 0.02 6.63 18.24
C ALA A 33 0.33 8.14 18.35
N LYS A 34 0.40 8.84 17.21
CA LYS A 34 0.66 10.29 17.14
C LYS A 34 -0.58 11.11 16.78
N ALA A 35 -1.75 10.49 16.68
CA ALA A 35 -2.99 11.14 16.24
C ALA A 35 -2.83 11.91 14.91
N ILE A 36 -2.04 11.35 13.99
CA ILE A 36 -1.83 11.89 12.63
C ILE A 36 -2.76 11.12 11.68
N PRO A 37 -3.71 11.80 10.99
CA PRO A 37 -4.51 11.16 9.96
C PRO A 37 -3.62 10.52 8.90
N THR A 38 -3.71 9.20 8.78
CA THR A 38 -2.83 8.39 7.94
C THR A 38 -3.68 7.54 7.02
N GLY A 39 -3.27 7.44 5.76
CA GLY A 39 -3.90 6.61 4.74
C GLY A 39 -2.85 6.04 3.79
N ALA A 40 -3.20 5.01 3.03
CA ALA A 40 -2.32 4.40 2.04
C ALA A 40 -3.04 4.26 0.70
N LEU A 41 -2.30 4.52 -0.37
CA LEU A 41 -2.64 4.18 -1.75
C LEU A 41 -1.47 3.33 -2.25
N MET A 42 -1.76 2.13 -2.77
CA MET A 42 -0.72 1.17 -3.16
C MET A 42 -0.74 0.92 -4.67
N LEU A 43 0.45 0.69 -5.24
CA LEU A 43 0.64 0.23 -6.61
C LEU A 43 1.06 -1.24 -6.59
N VAL A 44 0.24 -2.12 -7.16
CA VAL A 44 0.59 -3.54 -7.28
C VAL A 44 1.77 -3.69 -8.23
N SER A 45 2.90 -4.19 -7.72
CA SER A 45 4.16 -4.26 -8.47
C SER A 45 4.45 -5.61 -9.10
N ASP A 46 3.83 -6.66 -8.57
CA ASP A 46 4.01 -8.06 -8.93
C ASP A 46 2.92 -8.91 -8.27
N LEU A 47 2.83 -10.20 -8.65
CA LEU A 47 1.80 -11.13 -8.20
C LEU A 47 2.44 -12.47 -7.84
N PRO A 48 3.15 -12.56 -6.71
CA PRO A 48 4.03 -13.69 -6.38
C PRO A 48 3.33 -15.05 -6.31
N LEU A 49 2.02 -15.08 -6.00
CA LEU A 49 1.23 -16.30 -5.97
C LEU A 49 0.80 -16.79 -7.38
N LYS A 50 0.97 -15.98 -8.43
CA LYS A 50 0.78 -16.42 -9.82
C LYS A 50 2.03 -17.09 -10.35
N ARG A 51 1.87 -18.09 -11.22
CA ARG A 51 2.99 -18.76 -11.89
C ARG A 51 3.85 -17.73 -12.64
N GLY A 52 5.13 -17.61 -12.27
CA GLY A 52 6.05 -16.64 -12.84
C GLY A 52 5.76 -15.19 -12.46
N GLY A 53 4.94 -14.96 -11.42
CA GLY A 53 4.50 -13.63 -10.99
C GLY A 53 5.40 -12.97 -9.95
N ILE A 54 6.49 -13.62 -9.53
CA ILE A 54 7.52 -13.00 -8.69
C ILE A 54 8.26 -11.95 -9.51
N LYS A 55 8.43 -10.76 -8.93
CA LYS A 55 9.09 -9.62 -9.56
C LYS A 55 10.50 -9.95 -10.05
N THR A 56 10.76 -9.60 -11.31
CA THR A 56 12.11 -9.51 -11.88
C THR A 56 12.54 -8.03 -11.94
N LYS A 57 13.84 -7.76 -12.11
CA LYS A 57 14.32 -6.37 -12.31
C LYS A 57 13.63 -5.70 -13.50
N GLU A 58 13.47 -6.42 -14.59
CA GLU A 58 12.85 -5.94 -15.82
C GLU A 58 11.35 -5.66 -15.61
N SER A 59 10.58 -6.64 -15.13
CA SER A 59 9.13 -6.46 -14.89
C SER A 59 8.85 -5.37 -13.86
N GLY A 60 9.66 -5.29 -12.80
CA GLY A 60 9.57 -4.22 -11.82
C GLY A 60 9.81 -2.84 -12.42
N GLN A 61 10.82 -2.71 -13.28
CA GLN A 61 11.08 -1.46 -13.99
C GLN A 61 9.95 -1.11 -14.96
N SER A 62 9.39 -2.08 -15.68
CA SER A 62 8.26 -1.86 -16.58
C SER A 62 7.03 -1.31 -15.85
N VAL A 63 6.67 -1.90 -14.70
CA VAL A 63 5.55 -1.41 -13.88
C VAL A 63 5.85 -0.01 -13.35
N LEU A 64 7.06 0.22 -12.84
CA LEU A 64 7.44 1.52 -12.31
C LEU A 64 7.35 2.61 -13.39
N THR A 65 7.97 2.38 -14.55
CA THR A 65 7.94 3.34 -15.68
C THR A 65 6.52 3.58 -16.19
N ALA A 66 5.65 2.58 -16.17
CA ALA A 66 4.30 2.70 -16.69
C ALA A 66 3.34 3.45 -15.75
N TYR A 67 3.52 3.34 -14.43
CA TYR A 67 2.49 3.76 -13.46
C TYR A 67 2.97 4.67 -12.32
N ALA A 68 4.28 4.85 -12.12
CA ALA A 68 4.79 5.65 -11.00
C ALA A 68 4.32 7.11 -11.07
N ASP A 69 4.38 7.73 -12.25
CA ASP A 69 3.97 9.12 -12.44
C ASP A 69 2.47 9.30 -12.12
N GLN A 70 1.61 8.45 -12.70
CA GLN A 70 0.18 8.47 -12.42
C GLN A 70 -0.13 8.20 -10.93
N HIS A 71 0.60 7.28 -10.30
CA HIS A 71 0.42 6.96 -8.89
C HIS A 71 0.78 8.14 -7.98
N LEU A 72 1.88 8.83 -8.30
CA LEU A 72 2.30 10.04 -7.60
C LEU A 72 1.28 11.18 -7.78
N ASP A 73 0.85 11.42 -9.01
CA ASP A 73 -0.15 12.45 -9.34
C ASP A 73 -1.46 12.23 -8.57
N LEU A 74 -1.92 10.97 -8.51
CA LEU A 74 -3.11 10.61 -7.73
C LEU A 74 -2.92 10.85 -6.23
N GLY A 75 -1.73 10.55 -5.70
CA GLY A 75 -1.38 10.86 -4.31
C GLY A 75 -1.43 12.36 -4.02
N ILE A 76 -0.84 13.18 -4.90
CA ILE A 76 -0.87 14.65 -4.81
C ILE A 76 -2.31 15.16 -4.89
N GLU A 77 -3.13 14.60 -5.78
CA GLU A 77 -4.52 14.97 -5.93
C GLU A 77 -5.34 14.67 -4.66
N VAL A 78 -5.16 13.47 -4.06
CA VAL A 78 -5.81 13.09 -2.80
C VAL A 78 -5.45 14.08 -1.69
N LEU A 79 -4.17 14.40 -1.51
CA LEU A 79 -3.72 15.34 -0.49
C LEU A 79 -4.26 16.76 -0.72
N THR A 80 -4.28 17.20 -1.98
CA THR A 80 -4.85 18.50 -2.38
C THR A 80 -6.34 18.57 -2.03
N ARG A 81 -7.12 17.55 -2.39
CA ARG A 81 -8.55 17.45 -2.06
C ARG A 81 -8.77 17.41 -0.54
N MET A 82 -7.94 16.67 0.21
CA MET A 82 -8.01 16.61 1.67
C MET A 82 -7.75 17.98 2.31
N LYS A 83 -6.76 18.73 1.82
CA LYS A 83 -6.48 20.10 2.28
C LYS A 83 -7.68 21.03 2.09
N HIS A 84 -8.39 20.93 0.98
CA HIS A 84 -9.58 21.75 0.72
C HIS A 84 -10.80 21.31 1.55
N ARG A 85 -10.89 20.02 1.89
CA ARG A 85 -11.97 19.46 2.73
C ARG A 85 -11.71 19.60 4.24
N ALA A 86 -10.50 20.01 4.63
CA ALA A 86 -10.06 20.22 6.01
C ALA A 86 -10.70 21.49 6.65
N ALA A 87 -12.02 21.58 6.61
CA ALA A 87 -12.83 22.25 7.63
C ALA A 87 -13.39 21.11 8.51
N PRO A 88 -13.51 21.33 9.83
CA PRO A 88 -13.29 20.48 11.04
C PRO A 88 -13.32 18.94 11.03
N SER A 89 -13.70 18.27 9.93
CA SER A 89 -13.93 16.83 9.78
C SER A 89 -12.72 15.91 9.81
N LEU A 90 -11.48 16.42 9.67
CA LEU A 90 -10.25 15.60 9.73
C LEU A 90 -9.68 15.46 11.15
N ARG A 91 -10.24 16.18 12.12
CA ARG A 91 -9.99 15.93 13.54
C ARG A 91 -11.09 14.99 14.02
N THR A 92 -10.81 13.69 14.05
CA THR A 92 -11.64 12.79 14.85
C THR A 92 -11.37 13.11 16.31
N GLU A 93 -12.43 13.45 17.04
CA GLU A 93 -12.45 13.42 18.49
C GLU A 93 -12.26 11.95 18.90
N TRP A 94 -11.16 11.66 19.58
CA TRP A 94 -10.94 10.40 20.28
C TRP A 94 -11.03 10.66 21.77
#